data_AF-A0A7X0FM86-F1
#
_entry.id   AF-A0A7X0FM86-F1
#
_cell.length_a   1.000
_cell.length_b   1.000
_cell.length_c   1.000
_cell.angle_alpha   90.00
_cell.angle_beta   90.00
_cell.angle_gamma   90.00
#
_symmetry.space_group_name_H-M   'P 1'
#
loop_
_entity.id
_entity.type
_entity.pdbx_description
1 polymer ?
#
loop_
_entity_poly.entity_id
_entity_poly.type
_entity_poly.pdbx_seq_one_letter_code
_entity_poly.pdbx_strand_id
1 'polypeptide(L)'
;MKKPPQDAASTTADTDTTPENPQRRRLLGGLALAGSALALGGPAEAQAATAKRAPARALSATELDLQLRQKIEHVVVIYAENRSFNNLFPEFPGLQQPLSKVTPAQARQMDRDGSVLDILPPIWGGLAPDEQVVAHRRYKIGEDAIGPLPNAPFALRTPDGQLLPHGIVTRDLVHRFYENQMQINGGRNDGFAAWSDAGGLVMGHYADAPATLRLWSLARDYTLCDNFFMGAFGGSFLNHQYLIAAQAPYYPKADSSPARTQISVLASDRPDEIRLAVQDDSPGTALNGRPRFVRNGALTPDFWAINTLSPPFQPSTSQDPTRPDYADPNSPNTLPPQTHRHIGDALDAKGVDWAWYAGGWGLAVQGKGDTGDTSEFPGSPNFQIHHQPFNYFANLAPGTPARARHLRDGGLGDSAPQNRFLADVQAGTLPPVTFYKPQGNLNMHAGYSDVAAGDRHIAMVVDALRNSPLWDKTVVFITFDENGGWWDHVAPPKADRWGPGSRIPALVVSPYAKRGHVDHSVYDTGSILRFITRRFGLEPLPGLVERERAMHAASGVVPGDLTAALDLG
;
A
#
# COMPACT_ATOMS: atom_id res chain seq x y z
N MET A 1 -33.80 -54.64 33.27
CA MET A 1 -33.57 -55.72 34.26
C MET A 1 -33.27 -57.03 33.54
N LYS A 2 -32.02 -57.52 33.61
CA LYS A 2 -31.61 -58.93 33.80
C LYS A 2 -30.07 -58.97 34.00
N LYS A 3 -29.73 -58.90 35.29
CA LYS A 3 -28.53 -59.18 36.12
C LYS A 3 -27.58 -60.35 35.66
N PRO A 4 -26.46 -60.69 36.36
CA PRO A 4 -25.27 -59.94 36.91
C PRO A 4 -24.00 -60.88 36.86
N PRO A 5 -22.99 -60.91 37.78
CA PRO A 5 -22.48 -60.00 38.84
C PRO A 5 -20.97 -59.65 38.66
N GLN A 6 -20.32 -58.63 39.24
CA GLN A 6 -20.19 -58.06 40.60
C GLN A 6 -19.53 -58.96 41.67
N ASP A 7 -18.25 -58.68 42.00
CA ASP A 7 -17.75 -58.17 43.30
C ASP A 7 -16.32 -58.67 43.62
N ALA A 8 -15.38 -57.73 43.87
CA ALA A 8 -14.71 -57.43 45.16
C ALA A 8 -13.57 -58.42 45.54
N ALA A 9 -12.44 -58.09 46.19
CA ALA A 9 -11.97 -56.94 46.96
C ALA A 9 -10.43 -57.04 47.17
N SER A 10 -9.78 -55.90 47.46
CA SER A 10 -8.72 -55.57 48.47
C SER A 10 -7.55 -56.56 48.77
N THR A 11 -6.30 -56.22 49.15
CA THR A 11 -5.73 -55.09 49.94
C THR A 11 -4.18 -55.14 49.95
N THR A 12 -3.55 -53.94 50.09
CA THR A 12 -2.29 -53.56 50.80
C THR A 12 -0.92 -54.22 50.50
N ALA A 13 0.09 -53.39 50.12
CA ALA A 13 1.22 -52.91 50.95
C ALA A 13 2.51 -52.62 50.14
N ASP A 14 3.23 -51.57 50.56
CA ASP A 14 4.52 -51.00 50.13
C ASP A 14 5.59 -51.94 49.52
N THR A 15 6.29 -51.46 48.47
CA THR A 15 7.71 -51.01 48.51
C THR A 15 8.22 -50.62 47.11
N ASP A 16 8.69 -49.39 47.01
CA ASP A 16 9.95 -48.93 46.39
C ASP A 16 10.21 -48.96 44.86
N THR A 17 10.74 -47.80 44.44
CA THR A 17 11.64 -47.47 43.31
C THR A 17 11.28 -47.83 41.86
N THR A 18 10.92 -46.78 41.12
CA THR A 18 11.03 -46.66 39.65
C THR A 18 12.44 -46.17 39.26
N PRO A 19 13.09 -46.68 38.20
CA PRO A 19 14.16 -45.97 37.49
C PRO A 19 13.58 -45.11 36.34
N GLU A 20 13.92 -43.82 36.27
CA GLU A 20 14.93 -43.23 35.36
C GLU A 20 14.43 -43.08 33.90
N ASN A 21 14.55 -41.96 33.18
CA ASN A 21 15.20 -40.68 33.37
C ASN A 21 14.61 -39.66 32.33
N PRO A 22 14.34 -38.40 32.72
CA PRO A 22 13.72 -37.35 31.90
C PRO A 22 14.68 -36.26 31.35
N GLN A 23 14.17 -35.50 30.36
CA GLN A 23 14.33 -34.03 30.15
C GLN A 23 15.70 -33.46 29.72
N ARG A 24 15.81 -32.60 28.68
CA ARG A 24 15.33 -31.21 28.47
C ARG A 24 15.69 -30.21 29.59
N ARG A 25 16.48 -29.19 29.17
CA ARG A 25 16.50 -27.76 29.55
C ARG A 25 17.36 -27.28 30.74
N ARG A 26 18.02 -26.14 30.42
CA ARG A 26 18.45 -25.00 31.27
C ARG A 26 19.72 -25.24 32.10
N LEU A 27 20.57 -24.26 32.39
CA LEU A 27 20.84 -22.89 31.96
C LEU A 27 22.19 -22.55 32.65
N LEU A 28 23.01 -21.72 32.02
CA LEU A 28 24.12 -20.91 32.55
C LEU A 28 24.50 -21.02 34.05
N GLY A 29 25.80 -21.20 34.32
CA GLY A 29 26.46 -20.67 35.51
C GLY A 29 27.56 -21.54 36.11
N GLY A 30 28.78 -21.01 36.21
CA GLY A 30 29.70 -21.39 37.29
C GLY A 30 31.03 -22.02 36.89
N LEU A 31 32.06 -21.17 36.86
CA LEU A 31 33.49 -21.45 36.96
C LEU A 31 33.91 -22.49 38.04
N ALA A 32 34.94 -23.29 37.74
CA ALA A 32 36.17 -23.51 38.55
C ALA A 32 37.09 -24.53 37.82
N LEU A 33 38.18 -24.12 37.15
CA LEU A 33 39.57 -23.98 37.63
C LEU A 33 40.23 -25.24 38.24
N ALA A 34 41.04 -25.92 37.42
CA ALA A 34 42.34 -26.57 37.73
C ALA A 34 42.92 -27.13 36.41
N GLY A 35 44.16 -26.97 35.97
CA GLY A 35 45.35 -26.31 36.48
C GLY A 35 46.50 -26.63 35.49
N SER A 36 47.08 -25.57 34.92
CA SER A 36 48.49 -25.38 34.54
C SER A 36 49.26 -26.44 33.72
N ALA A 37 49.57 -26.08 32.47
CA ALA A 37 50.90 -26.30 31.88
C ALA A 37 51.31 -25.01 31.12
N LEU A 38 52.35 -24.34 31.63
CA LEU A 38 52.93 -23.11 31.10
C LEU A 38 54.16 -23.45 30.25
N ALA A 39 54.18 -23.01 28.99
CA ALA A 39 55.42 -22.74 28.25
C ALA A 39 55.16 -21.76 27.09
N LEU A 40 55.25 -20.47 27.45
CA LEU A 40 55.81 -19.34 26.71
C LEU A 40 55.89 -19.41 25.16
N GLY A 41 54.95 -18.74 24.51
CA GLY A 41 55.04 -18.22 23.14
C GLY A 41 54.05 -17.07 22.99
N GLY A 42 54.53 -15.84 22.78
CA GLY A 42 53.72 -14.62 22.83
C GLY A 42 52.58 -14.59 21.79
N PRO A 43 51.49 -13.85 22.05
CA PRO A 43 50.42 -13.73 21.09
C PRO A 43 50.89 -12.87 19.92
N ALA A 44 51.07 -13.49 18.75
CA ALA A 44 50.87 -12.76 17.51
C ALA A 44 49.38 -12.38 17.49
N GLU A 45 49.10 -11.11 17.78
CA GLU A 45 47.82 -10.51 17.50
C GLU A 45 47.50 -10.76 16.02
N ALA A 46 46.58 -11.68 15.77
CA ALA A 46 45.88 -11.74 14.50
C ALA A 46 45.02 -10.47 14.41
N GLN A 47 45.63 -9.36 14.00
CA GLN A 47 44.92 -8.21 13.47
C GLN A 47 44.21 -8.70 12.21
N ALA A 48 42.93 -9.07 12.37
CA ALA A 48 41.99 -9.10 11.28
C ALA A 48 41.91 -7.68 10.73
N ALA A 49 42.78 -7.38 9.77
CA ALA A 49 42.71 -6.16 8.99
C ALA A 49 41.34 -6.14 8.30
N THR A 50 40.41 -5.40 8.87
CA THR A 50 39.23 -4.93 8.18
C THR A 50 39.73 -3.96 7.11
N ALA A 51 40.12 -4.51 5.96
CA ALA A 51 40.40 -3.72 4.78
C ALA A 51 39.12 -2.91 4.50
N LYS A 52 39.14 -1.61 4.83
CA LYS A 52 38.13 -0.66 4.39
C LYS A 52 38.14 -0.73 2.86
N ARG A 53 37.16 -1.44 2.29
CA ARG A 53 36.94 -1.50 0.85
C ARG A 53 36.83 -0.05 0.39
N ALA A 54 37.69 0.37 -0.54
CA ALA A 54 37.62 1.72 -1.10
C ALA A 54 36.18 1.96 -1.58
N PRO A 55 35.61 3.16 -1.36
CA PRO A 55 34.26 3.44 -1.81
C PRO A 55 34.18 3.18 -3.31
N ALA A 56 33.23 2.34 -3.72
CA ALA A 56 33.01 2.05 -5.13
C ALA A 56 32.76 3.35 -5.89
N ARG A 57 33.42 3.51 -7.05
CA ARG A 57 33.23 4.68 -7.90
C ARG A 57 31.77 4.72 -8.36
N ALA A 58 31.11 5.86 -8.21
CA ALA A 58 29.77 6.04 -8.77
C ALA A 58 29.78 5.81 -10.29
N LEU A 59 28.82 5.03 -10.79
CA LEU A 59 28.64 4.79 -12.22
C LEU A 59 28.23 6.08 -12.92
N SER A 60 28.77 6.33 -14.11
CA SER A 60 28.19 7.32 -15.02
C SER A 60 26.80 6.90 -15.48
N ALA A 61 26.01 7.84 -16.00
CA ALA A 61 24.65 7.53 -16.49
C ALA A 61 24.64 6.43 -17.56
N THR A 62 25.61 6.44 -18.48
CA THR A 62 25.75 5.43 -19.53
C THR A 62 26.12 4.05 -18.98
N GLU A 63 27.02 4.00 -17.99
CA GLU A 63 27.38 2.74 -17.33
C GLU A 63 26.22 2.17 -16.53
N LEU A 64 25.47 3.02 -15.83
CA LEU A 64 24.25 2.63 -15.12
C LEU A 64 23.22 2.03 -16.08
N ASP A 65 22.97 2.67 -17.24
CA ASP A 65 22.04 2.16 -18.25
C ASP A 65 22.47 0.80 -18.80
N LEU A 66 23.78 0.63 -19.04
CA LEU A 66 24.35 -0.63 -19.49
C LEU A 66 24.15 -1.74 -18.44
N GLN A 67 24.46 -1.44 -17.17
CA GLN A 67 24.27 -2.40 -16.07
C GLN A 67 22.80 -2.76 -15.89
N LEU A 68 21.88 -1.79 -15.94
CA LEU A 68 20.44 -2.03 -15.87
C LEU A 68 19.98 -2.99 -16.98
N ARG A 69 20.38 -2.73 -18.23
CA ARG A 69 20.02 -3.57 -19.38
C ARG A 69 20.56 -4.98 -19.28
N GLN A 70 21.76 -5.15 -18.71
CA GLN A 70 22.39 -6.46 -18.55
C GLN A 70 21.86 -7.25 -17.35
N LYS A 71 21.52 -6.58 -16.25
CA LYS A 71 21.24 -7.23 -14.95
C LYS A 71 19.77 -7.43 -14.67
N ILE A 72 18.91 -6.53 -15.15
CA ILE A 72 17.46 -6.61 -14.93
C ILE A 72 16.84 -7.01 -16.25
N GLU A 73 15.95 -8.00 -16.30
CA GLU A 73 15.12 -8.33 -17.47
C GLU A 73 13.64 -8.23 -17.13
N HIS A 74 13.29 -8.45 -15.86
CA HIS A 74 11.92 -8.38 -15.35
C HIS A 74 11.77 -7.28 -14.30
N VAL A 75 10.73 -6.47 -14.46
CA VAL A 75 10.24 -5.49 -13.50
C VAL A 75 8.86 -5.94 -13.03
N VAL A 76 8.74 -6.25 -11.75
CA VAL A 76 7.47 -6.65 -11.14
C VAL A 76 7.03 -5.56 -10.17
N VAL A 77 5.83 -5.03 -10.34
CA VAL A 77 5.23 -4.01 -9.46
C VAL A 77 4.09 -4.66 -8.69
N ILE A 78 4.23 -4.78 -7.37
CA ILE A 78 3.18 -5.25 -6.47
C ILE A 78 2.55 -4.01 -5.82
N TYR A 79 1.26 -3.81 -6.07
CA TYR A 79 0.56 -2.57 -5.71
C TYR A 79 -0.54 -2.85 -4.66
N ALA A 80 -0.24 -2.63 -3.39
CA ALA A 80 -1.15 -2.86 -2.25
C ALA A 80 -2.17 -1.70 -2.09
N GLU A 81 -3.02 -1.78 -1.05
CA GLU A 81 -4.03 -0.78 -0.64
C GLU A 81 -3.92 -0.48 0.86
N ASN A 82 -4.63 0.53 1.31
CA ASN A 82 -3.97 1.82 1.43
C ASN A 82 -3.42 2.04 2.82
N ARG A 83 -2.17 2.47 2.92
CA ARG A 83 -1.47 2.63 4.19
C ARG A 83 -0.46 3.77 4.08
N SER A 84 -0.51 4.72 5.00
CA SER A 84 0.57 5.71 5.15
C SER A 84 1.85 5.04 5.64
N PHE A 85 2.99 5.69 5.39
CA PHE A 85 4.28 5.19 5.88
C PHE A 85 4.29 5.08 7.42
N ASN A 86 3.85 6.13 8.12
CA ASN A 86 3.71 6.14 9.58
C ASN A 86 2.76 5.07 10.13
N ASN A 87 1.77 4.59 9.37
CA ASN A 87 0.86 3.56 9.87
C ASN A 87 1.55 2.20 10.07
N LEU A 88 2.49 1.86 9.18
CA LEU A 88 3.16 0.54 9.16
C LEU A 88 4.65 0.57 9.52
N PHE A 89 5.38 1.64 9.20
CA PHE A 89 6.84 1.75 9.36
C PHE A 89 7.29 2.94 10.24
N PRO A 90 6.56 3.38 11.28
CA PRO A 90 6.86 4.63 11.98
C PRO A 90 8.25 4.65 12.66
N GLU A 91 8.78 3.47 13.02
CA GLU A 91 10.01 3.33 13.81
C GLU A 91 11.04 2.41 13.13
N PHE A 92 11.00 2.26 11.80
CA PHE A 92 11.99 1.43 11.13
C PHE A 92 13.43 1.93 11.41
N PRO A 93 14.41 1.06 11.69
CA PRO A 93 15.77 1.53 11.95
C PRO A 93 16.39 2.19 10.71
N GLY A 94 16.99 3.36 10.89
CA GLY A 94 17.69 4.08 9.82
C GLY A 94 16.85 5.07 9.03
N LEU A 95 15.59 5.30 9.41
CA LEU A 95 14.76 6.36 8.81
C LEU A 95 15.39 7.74 8.96
N GLN A 96 15.25 8.57 7.93
CA GLN A 96 15.60 9.99 7.95
C GLN A 96 14.72 10.75 8.94
N GLN A 97 13.42 10.41 8.98
CA GLN A 97 12.41 11.04 9.84
C GLN A 97 11.56 9.94 10.50
N PRO A 98 12.03 9.35 11.63
CA PRO A 98 11.25 8.41 12.42
C PRO A 98 10.23 9.13 13.30
N LEU A 99 9.09 8.47 13.56
CA LEU A 99 7.98 9.05 14.32
C LEU A 99 8.40 9.47 15.75
N SER A 100 9.28 8.71 16.39
CA SER A 100 9.83 9.01 17.73
C SER A 100 10.63 10.31 17.84
N LYS A 101 10.96 10.96 16.71
CA LYS A 101 11.63 12.26 16.67
C LYS A 101 10.68 13.42 16.37
N VAL A 102 9.41 13.14 16.11
CA VAL A 102 8.39 14.16 15.84
C VAL A 102 8.04 14.87 17.15
N THR A 103 8.13 16.20 17.13
CA THR A 103 7.75 17.02 18.28
C THR A 103 6.22 17.12 18.39
N PRO A 104 5.66 17.39 19.59
CA PRO A 104 4.23 17.65 19.74
C PRO A 104 3.69 18.74 18.80
N ALA A 105 4.49 19.77 18.52
CA ALA A 105 4.11 20.85 17.61
C ALA A 105 4.00 20.41 16.13
N GLN A 106 4.77 19.40 15.70
CA GLN A 106 4.70 18.82 14.36
C GLN A 106 3.59 17.77 14.23
N ALA A 107 3.21 17.14 15.35
CA ALA A 107 2.19 16.10 15.41
C ALA A 107 0.76 16.64 15.60
N ARG A 108 0.62 17.84 16.20
CA ARG A 108 -0.68 18.40 16.58
C ARG A 108 -1.59 18.56 15.37
N GLN A 109 -2.87 18.28 15.59
CA GLN A 109 -3.95 18.53 14.66
C GLN A 109 -4.68 19.83 15.04
N MET A 110 -5.07 20.58 14.03
CA MET A 110 -5.85 21.80 14.12
C MET A 110 -7.33 21.48 13.90
N ASP A 111 -8.21 22.29 14.46
CA ASP A 111 -9.64 22.25 14.19
C ASP A 111 -9.99 23.11 12.95
N ARG A 112 -11.24 23.03 12.51
CA ARG A 112 -11.76 23.70 11.30
C ARG A 112 -11.76 25.22 11.43
N ASP A 113 -11.82 25.76 12.64
CA ASP A 113 -11.73 27.19 12.94
C ASP A 113 -10.28 27.70 13.06
N GLY A 114 -9.28 26.82 12.91
CA GLY A 114 -7.86 27.14 13.01
C GLY A 114 -7.30 27.11 14.44
N SER A 115 -8.08 26.75 15.45
CA SER A 115 -7.59 26.46 16.81
C SER A 115 -6.87 25.12 16.88
N VAL A 116 -6.06 24.90 17.92
CA VAL A 116 -5.44 23.58 18.18
C VAL A 116 -6.47 22.70 18.88
N LEU A 117 -6.62 21.45 18.44
CA LEU A 117 -7.48 20.48 19.14
C LEU A 117 -6.86 20.10 20.50
N ASP A 118 -7.63 20.16 21.58
CA ASP A 118 -7.16 19.70 22.90
C ASP A 118 -7.03 18.16 22.96
N ILE A 119 -7.98 17.47 22.32
CA ILE A 119 -8.03 16.02 22.13
C ILE A 119 -8.44 15.71 20.69
N LEU A 120 -8.14 14.50 20.21
CA LEU A 120 -8.66 14.08 18.92
C LEU A 120 -10.18 13.84 19.01
N PRO A 121 -10.91 14.05 17.90
CA PRO A 121 -12.31 13.64 17.79
C PRO A 121 -12.51 12.15 18.08
N PRO A 122 -13.71 11.75 18.53
CA PRO A 122 -14.09 10.34 18.60
C PRO A 122 -13.80 9.61 17.30
N ILE A 123 -13.56 8.30 17.38
CA ILE A 123 -13.49 7.45 16.19
C ILE A 123 -14.93 7.24 15.71
N TRP A 124 -15.43 8.16 14.90
CA TRP A 124 -16.82 8.10 14.42
C TRP A 124 -17.12 6.77 13.75
N GLY A 125 -18.27 6.19 14.07
CA GLY A 125 -18.67 4.87 13.58
C GLY A 125 -17.90 3.69 14.20
N GLY A 126 -16.86 3.93 14.99
CA GLY A 126 -16.05 2.90 15.64
C GLY A 126 -14.81 2.46 14.85
N LEU A 127 -13.83 1.91 15.56
CA LEU A 127 -12.57 1.44 14.99
C LEU A 127 -12.77 0.18 14.13
N ALA A 128 -13.63 -0.73 14.56
CA ALA A 128 -13.98 -1.98 13.87
C ALA A 128 -15.50 -2.20 14.02
N PRO A 129 -16.33 -1.54 13.19
CA PRO A 129 -17.78 -1.54 13.33
C PRO A 129 -18.42 -2.90 13.06
N ASP A 130 -17.83 -3.66 12.13
CA ASP A 130 -18.31 -4.98 11.75
C ASP A 130 -17.80 -6.07 12.70
N GLU A 131 -18.72 -6.96 13.06
CA GLU A 131 -18.40 -8.08 13.93
C GLU A 131 -17.53 -9.09 13.20
N GLN A 132 -16.42 -9.49 13.84
CA GLN A 132 -15.43 -10.38 13.25
C GLN A 132 -14.77 -11.26 14.31
N VAL A 133 -14.26 -12.42 13.90
CA VAL A 133 -13.56 -13.36 14.79
C VAL A 133 -12.12 -13.51 14.36
N VAL A 134 -11.19 -13.09 15.22
CA VAL A 134 -9.75 -13.17 14.97
C VAL A 134 -9.11 -13.96 16.11
N ALA A 135 -8.35 -15.00 15.76
CA ALA A 135 -7.72 -15.91 16.73
C ALA A 135 -8.70 -16.41 17.82
N HIS A 136 -9.90 -16.84 17.41
CA HIS A 136 -10.98 -17.33 18.27
C HIS A 136 -11.57 -16.29 19.25
N ARG A 137 -11.22 -15.01 19.13
CA ARG A 137 -11.81 -13.91 19.89
C ARG A 137 -12.72 -13.07 18.99
N ARG A 138 -13.91 -12.74 19.50
CA ARG A 138 -14.87 -11.86 18.82
C ARG A 138 -14.50 -10.40 19.05
N TYR A 139 -14.54 -9.59 17.99
CA TYR A 139 -14.29 -8.16 18.03
C TYR A 139 -15.45 -7.40 17.39
N LYS A 140 -15.84 -6.31 18.05
CA LYS A 140 -16.71 -5.24 17.53
C LYS A 140 -16.40 -3.99 18.34
N ILE A 141 -15.57 -3.10 17.78
CA ILE A 141 -15.01 -1.94 18.49
C ILE A 141 -15.74 -0.71 17.98
N GLY A 142 -16.86 -0.39 18.64
CA GLY A 142 -17.72 0.75 18.32
C GLY A 142 -17.12 2.10 18.74
N GLU A 143 -17.84 3.18 18.43
CA GLU A 143 -17.42 4.57 18.66
C GLU A 143 -17.06 4.85 20.13
N ASP A 144 -17.89 4.38 21.07
CA ASP A 144 -17.69 4.58 22.51
C ASP A 144 -16.69 3.61 23.15
N ALA A 145 -16.08 2.72 22.37
CA ALA A 145 -15.23 1.65 22.88
C ALA A 145 -13.80 2.12 23.19
N ILE A 146 -13.36 3.22 22.58
CA ILE A 146 -12.04 3.82 22.81
C ILE A 146 -12.26 5.19 23.45
N GLY A 147 -11.67 5.40 24.63
CA GLY A 147 -11.78 6.66 25.36
C GLY A 147 -11.09 7.84 24.64
N PRO A 148 -11.12 9.04 25.24
CA PRO A 148 -10.51 10.22 24.66
C PRO A 148 -9.05 10.00 24.26
N LEU A 149 -8.71 10.40 23.04
CA LEU A 149 -7.38 10.24 22.47
C LEU A 149 -6.62 11.57 22.55
N PRO A 150 -5.33 11.57 22.95
CA PRO A 150 -4.53 12.78 22.93
C PRO A 150 -4.37 13.30 21.50
N ASN A 151 -4.22 14.62 21.32
CA ASN A 151 -3.88 15.22 20.03
C ASN A 151 -2.43 14.89 19.61
N ALA A 152 -2.21 13.62 19.30
CA ALA A 152 -0.93 13.03 18.91
C ALA A 152 -1.16 11.67 18.22
N PRO A 153 -0.18 11.19 17.44
CA PRO A 153 -0.12 9.81 16.97
C PRO A 153 -0.23 8.81 18.12
N PHE A 154 -0.95 7.72 17.91
CA PHE A 154 -1.14 6.69 18.93
C PHE A 154 -1.11 5.27 18.36
N ALA A 155 -0.67 4.32 19.19
CA ALA A 155 -0.73 2.91 18.87
C ALA A 155 -2.20 2.44 18.84
N LEU A 156 -2.61 1.78 17.76
CA LEU A 156 -3.93 1.15 17.67
C LEU A 156 -4.07 0.07 18.75
N ARG A 157 -5.15 0.16 19.53
CA ARG A 157 -5.42 -0.72 20.67
C ARG A 157 -6.87 -1.15 20.73
N THR A 158 -7.11 -2.30 21.35
CA THR A 158 -8.42 -2.78 21.76
C THR A 158 -8.87 -2.08 23.06
N PRO A 159 -10.16 -2.13 23.43
CA PRO A 159 -10.68 -1.46 24.63
C PRO A 159 -10.03 -1.91 25.95
N ASP A 160 -9.50 -3.13 26.01
CA ASP A 160 -8.75 -3.68 27.15
C ASP A 160 -7.26 -3.27 27.16
N GLY A 161 -6.84 -2.38 26.24
CA GLY A 161 -5.50 -1.81 26.17
C GLY A 161 -4.46 -2.65 25.42
N GLN A 162 -4.82 -3.84 24.92
CA GLN A 162 -3.92 -4.65 24.08
C GLN A 162 -3.71 -3.99 22.72
N LEU A 163 -2.57 -4.27 22.08
CA LEU A 163 -2.34 -3.80 20.71
C LEU A 163 -3.34 -4.45 19.75
N LEU A 164 -3.82 -3.68 18.78
CA LEU A 164 -4.80 -4.15 17.81
C LEU A 164 -4.21 -5.28 16.95
N PRO A 165 -4.80 -6.49 16.95
CA PRO A 165 -4.38 -7.55 16.05
C PRO A 165 -4.44 -7.11 14.59
N HIS A 166 -3.40 -7.44 13.82
CA HIS A 166 -3.28 -7.05 12.40
C HIS A 166 -4.30 -7.75 11.50
N GLY A 167 -4.91 -8.83 11.99
CA GLY A 167 -5.98 -9.57 11.33
C GLY A 167 -7.38 -8.96 11.55
N ILE A 168 -7.49 -7.84 12.27
CA ILE A 168 -8.76 -7.11 12.38
C ILE A 168 -8.88 -6.16 11.19
N VAL A 169 -9.99 -6.26 10.47
CA VAL A 169 -10.42 -5.27 9.48
C VAL A 169 -10.95 -4.06 10.25
N THR A 170 -10.23 -2.93 10.17
CA THR A 170 -10.69 -1.64 10.72
C THR A 170 -11.74 -1.02 9.81
N ARG A 171 -12.45 0.02 10.26
CA ARG A 171 -13.25 0.84 9.33
C ARG A 171 -12.35 1.51 8.29
N ASP A 172 -12.95 1.82 7.14
CA ASP A 172 -12.32 2.67 6.13
C ASP A 172 -12.37 4.16 6.52
N LEU A 173 -11.38 4.92 6.08
CA LEU A 173 -11.23 6.35 6.38
C LEU A 173 -11.26 7.14 5.07
N VAL A 174 -11.81 8.35 5.06
CA VAL A 174 -11.83 9.16 3.84
C VAL A 174 -10.43 9.47 3.31
N HIS A 175 -10.23 9.17 2.03
CA HIS A 175 -9.00 9.40 1.28
C HIS A 175 -9.30 10.01 -0.10
N ARG A 176 -10.18 11.01 -0.15
CA ARG A 176 -10.61 11.66 -1.39
C ARG A 176 -9.74 12.88 -1.72
N PHE A 177 -9.66 13.23 -3.00
CA PHE A 177 -8.68 14.19 -3.54
C PHE A 177 -8.63 15.55 -2.82
N TYR A 178 -9.78 16.20 -2.62
CA TYR A 178 -9.80 17.51 -1.95
C TYR A 178 -9.69 17.39 -0.43
N GLU A 179 -10.33 16.41 0.21
CA GLU A 179 -10.11 16.17 1.64
C GLU A 179 -8.62 15.93 1.91
N ASN A 180 -7.94 15.10 1.12
CA ASN A 180 -6.52 14.82 1.33
C ASN A 180 -5.66 16.09 1.24
N GLN A 181 -5.95 17.01 0.30
CA GLN A 181 -5.29 18.31 0.27
C GLN A 181 -5.60 19.17 1.49
N MET A 182 -6.85 19.18 1.97
CA MET A 182 -7.25 19.89 3.18
C MET A 182 -6.60 19.30 4.44
N GLN A 183 -6.38 17.98 4.46
CA GLN A 183 -5.71 17.24 5.53
C GLN A 183 -4.19 17.54 5.56
N ILE A 184 -3.54 17.52 4.38
CA ILE A 184 -2.12 17.87 4.19
C ILE A 184 -1.87 19.36 4.47
N ASN A 185 -2.84 20.22 4.17
CA ASN A 185 -2.86 21.64 4.52
C ASN A 185 -1.57 22.39 4.11
N GLY A 186 -1.14 22.19 2.87
CA GLY A 186 0.08 22.80 2.32
C GLY A 186 1.39 22.23 2.88
N GLY A 187 1.36 21.01 3.43
CA GLY A 187 2.50 20.29 3.98
C GLY A 187 2.63 20.42 5.50
N ARG A 188 1.69 21.07 6.18
CA ARG A 188 1.66 21.10 7.65
C ARG A 188 1.16 19.78 8.24
N ASN A 189 0.43 18.99 7.47
CA ASN A 189 -0.15 17.70 7.86
C ASN A 189 -0.93 17.78 9.19
N ASP A 190 -1.61 18.90 9.42
CA ASP A 190 -2.27 19.25 10.67
C ASP A 190 -3.80 19.27 10.53
N GLY A 191 -4.35 18.88 9.38
CA GLY A 191 -5.78 18.89 9.10
C GLY A 191 -6.44 17.51 9.05
N PHE A 192 -5.69 16.43 9.32
CA PHE A 192 -6.19 15.05 9.14
C PHE A 192 -7.40 14.77 10.03
N ALA A 193 -7.33 15.12 11.32
CA ALA A 193 -8.45 14.90 12.23
C ALA A 193 -9.68 15.78 11.89
N ALA A 194 -9.45 17.01 11.42
CA ALA A 194 -10.53 17.97 11.13
C ALA A 194 -11.33 17.63 9.86
N TRP A 195 -10.64 17.13 8.83
CA TRP A 195 -11.20 16.89 7.50
C TRP A 195 -11.37 15.40 7.18
N SER A 196 -11.40 14.56 8.21
CA SER A 196 -11.70 13.13 8.10
C SER A 196 -13.15 12.82 8.46
N ASP A 197 -13.64 11.66 8.02
CA ASP A 197 -14.91 11.06 8.45
C ASP A 197 -14.72 9.95 9.52
N ALA A 198 -13.47 9.67 9.90
CA ALA A 198 -13.08 8.68 10.90
C ALA A 198 -12.46 9.29 12.17
N GLY A 199 -12.48 10.63 12.28
CA GLY A 199 -12.06 11.37 13.47
C GLY A 199 -10.62 11.08 13.86
N GLY A 200 -10.38 10.78 15.14
CA GLY A 200 -9.04 10.50 15.65
C GLY A 200 -8.35 9.28 15.05
N LEU A 201 -9.08 8.35 14.41
CA LEU A 201 -8.49 7.11 13.87
C LEU A 201 -7.36 7.38 12.88
N VAL A 202 -7.43 8.48 12.13
CA VAL A 202 -6.39 8.90 11.16
C VAL A 202 -4.98 8.93 11.76
N MET A 203 -4.84 9.18 13.07
CA MET A 203 -3.57 9.28 13.77
C MET A 203 -3.04 7.93 14.29
N GLY A 204 -3.74 6.83 14.01
CA GLY A 204 -3.41 5.49 14.50
C GLY A 204 -2.28 4.81 13.71
N HIS A 205 -1.43 4.04 14.41
CA HIS A 205 -0.41 3.20 13.80
C HIS A 205 -0.28 1.81 14.48
N TYR A 206 0.22 0.82 13.75
CA TYR A 206 0.48 -0.53 14.27
C TYR A 206 1.84 -0.60 14.97
N ALA A 207 1.85 -0.46 16.30
CA ALA A 207 3.10 -0.34 17.08
C ALA A 207 3.94 -1.63 17.17
N ASP A 208 3.34 -2.81 16.99
CA ASP A 208 4.02 -4.11 16.97
C ASP A 208 4.41 -4.58 15.56
N ALA A 209 4.20 -3.74 14.53
CA ALA A 209 4.66 -4.01 13.18
C ALA A 209 6.13 -4.48 13.07
N PRO A 210 7.09 -3.96 13.86
CA PRO A 210 8.47 -4.47 13.85
C PRO A 210 8.61 -5.96 14.17
N ALA A 211 7.70 -6.52 14.97
CA ALA A 211 7.75 -7.90 15.43
C ALA A 211 6.89 -8.84 14.60
N THR A 212 5.88 -8.33 13.87
CA THR A 212 4.82 -9.14 13.28
C THR A 212 4.76 -9.07 11.75
N LEU A 213 5.17 -7.96 11.13
CA LEU A 213 5.06 -7.81 9.67
C LEU A 213 6.20 -8.48 8.92
N ARG A 214 5.87 -9.27 7.91
CA ARG A 214 6.83 -9.82 6.96
C ARG A 214 7.42 -8.74 6.07
N LEU A 215 6.67 -7.69 5.74
CA LEU A 215 7.19 -6.51 5.04
C LEU A 215 8.37 -5.86 5.81
N TRP A 216 8.35 -5.86 7.15
CA TRP A 216 9.50 -5.42 7.96
C TRP A 216 10.72 -6.33 7.83
N SER A 217 10.50 -7.63 7.68
CA SER A 217 11.59 -8.58 7.40
C SER A 217 12.17 -8.33 6.00
N LEU A 218 11.32 -8.13 4.99
CA LEU A 218 11.76 -7.77 3.64
C LEU A 218 12.55 -6.45 3.63
N ALA A 219 12.08 -5.43 4.33
CA ALA A 219 12.79 -4.15 4.44
C ALA A 219 14.16 -4.28 5.10
N ARG A 220 14.31 -5.17 6.10
CA ARG A 220 15.61 -5.46 6.73
C ARG A 220 16.57 -6.20 5.80
N ASP A 221 16.05 -7.04 4.92
CA ASP A 221 16.86 -7.83 4.00
C ASP A 221 17.23 -7.07 2.71
N TYR A 222 16.50 -6.01 2.36
CA TYR A 222 16.62 -5.27 1.10
C TYR A 222 16.62 -3.75 1.34
N THR A 223 15.99 -2.98 0.45
CA THR A 223 15.92 -1.52 0.55
C THR A 223 14.50 -1.06 0.84
N LEU A 224 14.35 -0.24 1.88
CA LEU A 224 13.16 0.54 2.19
C LEU A 224 13.35 1.97 1.67
N CYS A 225 12.39 2.52 0.93
CA CYS A 225 12.40 3.92 0.48
C CYS A 225 11.55 4.74 1.45
N ASP A 226 12.17 5.63 2.24
CA ASP A 226 11.47 6.38 3.29
C ASP A 226 11.07 7.80 2.89
N ASN A 227 11.27 8.15 1.62
CA ASN A 227 10.78 9.37 0.98
C ASN A 227 10.01 9.03 -0.32
N PHE A 228 9.19 7.98 -0.27
CA PHE A 228 8.29 7.60 -1.37
C PHE A 228 6.86 8.12 -1.12
N PHE A 229 6.37 8.96 -2.01
CA PHE A 229 5.08 9.63 -1.92
C PHE A 229 4.07 9.08 -2.93
N MET A 230 2.79 9.05 -2.58
CA MET A 230 1.76 8.68 -3.55
C MET A 230 1.72 9.68 -4.72
N GLY A 231 1.52 9.18 -5.93
CA GLY A 231 1.64 9.95 -7.18
C GLY A 231 0.66 11.12 -7.27
N ALA A 232 -0.54 10.97 -6.72
CA ALA A 232 -1.55 12.01 -6.68
C ALA A 232 -2.25 12.06 -5.31
N PHE A 233 -2.82 13.22 -4.96
CA PHE A 233 -3.70 13.34 -3.80
C PHE A 233 -4.92 12.44 -3.96
N GLY A 234 -5.49 12.01 -2.82
CA GLY A 234 -6.72 11.22 -2.80
C GLY A 234 -6.52 9.75 -3.13
N GLY A 235 -7.61 9.12 -3.61
CA GLY A 235 -7.83 7.69 -3.44
C GLY A 235 -7.30 6.80 -4.55
N SER A 236 -7.62 5.50 -4.43
CA SER A 236 -7.11 4.43 -5.26
C SER A 236 -7.31 4.67 -6.74
N PHE A 237 -8.50 5.12 -7.15
CA PHE A 237 -8.82 5.40 -8.56
C PHE A 237 -7.74 6.26 -9.22
N LEU A 238 -7.47 7.47 -8.69
CA LEU A 238 -6.54 8.39 -9.33
C LEU A 238 -5.10 7.87 -9.25
N ASN A 239 -4.70 7.29 -8.13
CA ASN A 239 -3.34 6.76 -7.97
C ASN A 239 -3.06 5.54 -8.87
N HIS A 240 -4.06 4.73 -9.24
CA HIS A 240 -3.90 3.69 -10.25
C HIS A 240 -3.75 4.26 -11.67
N GLN A 241 -4.49 5.32 -12.02
CA GLN A 241 -4.32 6.03 -13.29
C GLN A 241 -2.93 6.67 -13.36
N TYR A 242 -2.51 7.30 -12.25
CA TYR A 242 -1.21 7.94 -12.14
C TYR A 242 -0.06 6.94 -12.22
N LEU A 243 -0.21 5.72 -11.67
CA LEU A 243 0.78 4.65 -11.79
C LEU A 243 1.08 4.27 -13.24
N ILE A 244 0.09 4.31 -14.14
CA ILE A 244 0.28 3.84 -15.52
C ILE A 244 0.49 4.97 -16.53
N ALA A 245 0.07 6.20 -16.23
CA ALA A 245 0.09 7.31 -17.17
C ALA A 245 0.78 8.59 -16.63
N ALA A 246 1.00 8.69 -15.32
CA ALA A 246 1.40 9.92 -14.63
C ALA A 246 0.50 11.12 -14.97
N GLN A 247 -0.78 10.86 -15.23
CA GLN A 247 -1.75 11.84 -15.68
C GLN A 247 -3.14 11.49 -15.15
N ALA A 248 -3.91 12.50 -14.75
CA ALA A 248 -5.32 12.34 -14.39
C ALA A 248 -6.18 12.09 -15.65
N PRO A 249 -7.22 11.24 -15.59
CA PRO A 249 -8.17 11.09 -16.69
C PRO A 249 -9.03 12.33 -16.90
N TYR A 250 -9.54 12.53 -18.12
CA TYR A 250 -10.37 13.67 -18.47
C TYR A 250 -11.78 13.24 -18.88
N TYR A 251 -12.79 13.98 -18.41
CA TYR A 251 -14.19 13.81 -18.77
C TYR A 251 -14.64 14.98 -19.66
N PRO A 252 -14.79 14.81 -20.98
CA PRO A 252 -15.19 15.91 -21.86
C PRO A 252 -16.62 16.38 -21.59
N LYS A 253 -16.81 17.70 -21.46
CA LYS A 253 -18.12 18.38 -21.35
C LYS A 253 -19.00 17.85 -20.20
N ALA A 254 -18.41 17.56 -19.04
CA ALA A 254 -19.09 16.93 -17.92
C ALA A 254 -20.28 17.76 -17.38
N ASP A 255 -20.23 19.08 -17.50
CA ASP A 255 -21.30 20.02 -17.15
C ASP A 255 -22.61 19.79 -17.94
N SER A 256 -22.48 19.33 -19.18
CA SER A 256 -23.58 19.01 -20.08
C SER A 256 -23.88 17.52 -20.20
N SER A 257 -23.20 16.67 -19.40
CA SER A 257 -23.35 15.22 -19.41
C SER A 257 -24.13 14.71 -18.18
N PRO A 258 -24.46 13.41 -18.13
CA PRO A 258 -24.99 12.77 -16.91
C PRO A 258 -24.08 12.96 -15.69
N ALA A 259 -22.78 13.13 -15.87
CA ALA A 259 -21.80 13.31 -14.80
C ALA A 259 -21.75 14.74 -14.24
N ARG A 260 -22.64 15.67 -14.63
CA ARG A 260 -22.68 17.03 -14.07
C ARG A 260 -22.82 17.08 -12.55
N THR A 261 -23.44 16.04 -11.96
CA THR A 261 -23.59 15.87 -10.51
C THR A 261 -22.30 15.39 -9.84
N GLN A 262 -21.30 14.94 -10.60
CA GLN A 262 -19.98 14.54 -10.13
C GLN A 262 -18.98 15.70 -10.07
N ILE A 263 -19.33 16.91 -10.49
CA ILE A 263 -18.42 18.06 -10.42
C ILE A 263 -18.36 18.58 -8.98
N SER A 264 -17.18 18.60 -8.36
CA SER A 264 -16.98 19.16 -7.01
C SER A 264 -17.30 20.65 -6.94
N VAL A 265 -17.77 21.10 -5.79
CA VAL A 265 -17.99 22.54 -5.52
C VAL A 265 -16.90 23.02 -4.58
N LEU A 266 -16.10 23.97 -5.07
CA LEU A 266 -14.96 24.53 -4.34
C LEU A 266 -15.36 25.77 -3.55
N ALA A 267 -14.56 26.12 -2.55
CA ALA A 267 -14.81 27.27 -1.68
C ALA A 267 -14.69 28.61 -2.40
N SER A 268 -14.00 28.64 -3.54
CA SER A 268 -13.93 29.79 -4.44
C SER A 268 -13.70 29.35 -5.89
N ASP A 269 -13.91 30.26 -6.85
CA ASP A 269 -13.65 30.03 -8.28
C ASP A 269 -12.17 30.22 -8.66
N ARG A 270 -11.27 30.33 -7.67
CA ARG A 270 -9.85 30.51 -7.95
C ARG A 270 -9.28 29.26 -8.63
N PRO A 271 -8.43 29.41 -9.67
CA PRO A 271 -7.80 28.28 -10.33
C PRO A 271 -6.90 27.41 -9.43
N ASP A 272 -6.42 27.98 -8.33
CA ASP A 272 -5.58 27.33 -7.32
C ASP A 272 -6.35 26.95 -6.05
N GLU A 273 -7.69 27.00 -6.08
CA GLU A 273 -8.50 26.58 -4.94
C GLU A 273 -8.39 25.07 -4.72
N ILE A 274 -8.09 24.68 -3.48
CA ILE A 274 -7.91 23.29 -3.06
C ILE A 274 -8.92 22.88 -1.98
N ARG A 275 -9.79 23.79 -1.54
CA ARG A 275 -10.78 23.54 -0.50
C ARG A 275 -12.16 23.36 -1.12
N LEU A 276 -12.88 22.35 -0.62
CA LEU A 276 -14.30 22.18 -0.90
C LEU A 276 -15.13 23.26 -0.20
N ALA A 277 -16.24 23.67 -0.82
CA ALA A 277 -17.26 24.44 -0.13
C ALA A 277 -17.93 23.58 0.94
N VAL A 278 -17.99 24.12 2.17
CA VAL A 278 -18.59 23.48 3.33
C VAL A 278 -20.08 23.87 3.40
N GLN A 279 -20.96 22.95 3.80
CA GLN A 279 -22.39 23.24 4.00
C GLN A 279 -22.59 24.12 5.23
N ASP A 280 -23.61 24.97 5.23
CA ASP A 280 -23.93 25.87 6.35
C ASP A 280 -24.23 25.12 7.65
N ASP A 281 -24.76 23.89 7.58
CA ASP A 281 -25.07 23.02 8.73
C ASP A 281 -23.93 22.04 9.08
N SER A 282 -22.76 22.16 8.43
CA SER A 282 -21.59 21.36 8.78
C SER A 282 -21.14 21.69 10.21
N PRO A 283 -20.76 20.69 11.04
CA PRO A 283 -20.25 20.96 12.38
C PRO A 283 -19.04 21.90 12.34
N GLY A 284 -19.10 23.00 13.10
CA GLY A 284 -18.04 24.01 13.14
C GLY A 284 -16.74 23.53 13.78
N THR A 285 -16.82 22.47 14.60
CA THR A 285 -15.67 21.79 15.21
C THR A 285 -15.65 20.32 14.84
N ALA A 286 -14.45 19.78 14.66
CA ALA A 286 -14.20 18.37 14.50
C ALA A 286 -14.54 17.56 15.73
N LEU A 287 -14.79 18.14 16.91
CA LEU A 287 -15.23 17.36 18.07
C LEU A 287 -16.71 16.95 18.00
N ASN A 288 -17.52 17.67 17.22
CA ASN A 288 -18.98 17.50 17.18
C ASN A 288 -19.48 16.73 15.94
N GLY A 289 -18.57 16.25 15.08
CA GLY A 289 -18.92 15.40 13.94
C GLY A 289 -18.06 15.64 12.71
N ARG A 290 -18.23 14.73 11.73
CA ARG A 290 -17.56 14.78 10.42
C ARG A 290 -17.96 16.03 9.60
N PRO A 291 -17.09 16.52 8.70
CA PRO A 291 -17.42 17.67 7.86
C PRO A 291 -18.54 17.32 6.87
N ARG A 292 -19.30 18.33 6.45
CA ARG A 292 -20.30 18.22 5.37
C ARG A 292 -19.95 19.21 4.27
N PHE A 293 -19.86 18.72 3.04
CA PHE A 293 -19.50 19.53 1.87
C PHE A 293 -20.70 19.74 0.96
N VAL A 294 -20.79 20.91 0.32
CA VAL A 294 -21.84 21.21 -0.66
C VAL A 294 -21.85 20.11 -1.71
N ARG A 295 -20.67 19.75 -2.23
CA ARG A 295 -20.48 18.59 -3.10
C ARG A 295 -19.01 18.23 -3.23
N ASN A 296 -18.65 17.05 -2.72
CA ASN A 296 -17.40 16.39 -3.05
C ASN A 296 -17.65 15.34 -4.13
N GLY A 297 -17.44 15.72 -5.38
CA GLY A 297 -17.71 14.88 -6.55
C GLY A 297 -16.50 14.09 -7.01
N ALA A 298 -16.63 13.35 -8.11
CA ALA A 298 -15.52 12.63 -8.75
C ALA A 298 -14.74 13.46 -9.78
N LEU A 299 -15.24 14.63 -10.14
CA LEU A 299 -14.67 15.52 -11.14
C LEU A 299 -14.29 16.87 -10.53
N THR A 300 -13.21 17.44 -11.02
CA THR A 300 -12.87 18.85 -10.81
C THR A 300 -13.82 19.77 -11.59
N PRO A 301 -13.92 21.07 -11.25
CA PRO A 301 -14.71 22.04 -12.02
C PRO A 301 -14.32 22.13 -13.50
N ASP A 302 -13.06 21.85 -13.82
CA ASP A 302 -12.52 21.76 -15.18
C ASP A 302 -12.45 20.30 -15.71
N PHE A 303 -13.29 19.42 -15.15
CA PHE A 303 -13.67 18.09 -15.66
C PHE A 303 -12.62 16.98 -15.68
N TRP A 304 -11.55 17.11 -14.90
CA TRP A 304 -10.64 16.00 -14.64
C TRP A 304 -11.18 15.07 -13.57
N ALA A 305 -11.03 13.76 -13.78
CA ALA A 305 -11.44 12.73 -12.84
C ALA A 305 -10.41 12.56 -11.72
N ILE A 306 -10.86 12.76 -10.48
CA ILE A 306 -10.03 12.83 -9.28
C ILE A 306 -10.49 11.88 -8.16
N ASN A 307 -11.72 11.39 -8.21
CA ASN A 307 -12.18 10.31 -7.35
C ASN A 307 -12.84 9.22 -8.21
N THR A 308 -13.26 8.13 -7.57
CA THR A 308 -13.75 6.92 -8.24
C THR A 308 -14.89 7.20 -9.23
N LEU A 309 -14.58 7.01 -10.51
CA LEU A 309 -15.52 6.74 -11.59
C LEU A 309 -15.29 5.32 -12.09
N SER A 310 -16.30 4.74 -12.70
CA SER A 310 -16.26 3.38 -13.24
C SER A 310 -15.72 3.36 -14.67
N PRO A 311 -15.06 2.27 -15.10
CA PRO A 311 -14.53 2.15 -16.44
C PRO A 311 -15.67 2.09 -17.47
N PRO A 312 -15.40 2.49 -18.72
CA PRO A 312 -16.37 2.43 -19.82
C PRO A 312 -16.62 1.00 -20.32
N PHE A 313 -15.84 0.02 -19.88
CA PHE A 313 -15.89 -1.37 -20.33
C PHE A 313 -16.09 -2.32 -19.14
N GLN A 314 -16.79 -3.42 -19.35
CA GLN A 314 -16.94 -4.45 -18.31
C GLN A 314 -15.58 -5.05 -17.91
N PRO A 315 -15.35 -5.37 -16.63
CA PRO A 315 -16.23 -5.16 -15.47
C PRO A 315 -16.39 -3.68 -15.12
N SER A 316 -17.64 -3.25 -14.89
CA SER A 316 -18.01 -1.88 -14.51
C SER A 316 -19.25 -1.90 -13.60
N THR A 317 -19.54 -0.79 -12.91
CA THR A 317 -20.68 -0.70 -11.97
C THR A 317 -22.03 -0.46 -12.67
N SER A 318 -22.03 -0.36 -13.99
CA SER A 318 -23.22 -0.23 -14.82
C SER A 318 -23.02 -1.01 -16.11
N GLN A 319 -24.10 -1.32 -16.81
CA GLN A 319 -24.04 -2.07 -18.07
C GLN A 319 -24.92 -1.39 -19.11
N ASP A 320 -24.38 -1.20 -20.32
CA ASP A 320 -25.15 -0.70 -21.46
C ASP A 320 -26.13 -1.79 -21.93
N PRO A 321 -27.45 -1.51 -21.97
CA PRO A 321 -28.46 -2.51 -22.33
C PRO A 321 -28.36 -3.00 -23.78
N THR A 322 -27.65 -2.27 -24.64
CA THR A 322 -27.45 -2.59 -26.06
C THR A 322 -26.05 -3.14 -26.36
N ARG A 323 -25.09 -2.94 -25.44
CA ARG A 323 -23.69 -3.36 -25.57
C ARG A 323 -23.21 -3.98 -24.26
N PRO A 324 -23.44 -5.28 -24.03
CA PRO A 324 -23.22 -5.91 -22.72
C PRO A 324 -21.77 -5.85 -22.22
N ASP A 325 -20.79 -5.71 -23.11
CA ASP A 325 -19.37 -5.55 -22.75
C ASP A 325 -19.00 -4.12 -22.34
N TYR A 326 -19.94 -3.18 -22.40
CA TYR A 326 -19.74 -1.76 -22.10
C TYR A 326 -20.50 -1.36 -20.84
N ALA A 327 -19.98 -0.34 -20.16
CA ALA A 327 -20.72 0.36 -19.12
C ALA A 327 -21.79 1.26 -19.74
N ASP A 328 -22.86 1.55 -18.99
CA ASP A 328 -23.89 2.47 -19.46
C ASP A 328 -23.27 3.88 -19.62
N PRO A 329 -23.19 4.43 -20.85
CA PRO A 329 -22.65 5.77 -21.07
C PRO A 329 -23.53 6.87 -20.45
N ASN A 330 -24.79 6.56 -20.11
CA ASN A 330 -25.70 7.49 -19.46
C ASN A 330 -25.61 7.45 -17.93
N SER A 331 -24.84 6.52 -17.36
CA SER A 331 -24.57 6.49 -15.93
C SER A 331 -23.71 7.70 -15.54
N PRO A 332 -24.07 8.46 -14.47
CA PRO A 332 -23.26 9.57 -13.99
C PRO A 332 -21.87 9.13 -13.50
N ASN A 333 -21.68 7.83 -13.24
CA ASN A 333 -20.43 7.27 -12.73
C ASN A 333 -19.53 6.69 -13.81
N THR A 334 -19.97 6.61 -15.08
CA THR A 334 -19.14 6.05 -16.15
C THR A 334 -18.17 7.10 -16.68
N LEU A 335 -16.87 6.85 -16.57
CA LEU A 335 -15.84 7.67 -17.21
C LEU A 335 -15.75 7.28 -18.70
N PRO A 336 -15.82 8.23 -19.64
CA PRO A 336 -15.62 7.94 -21.06
C PRO A 336 -14.24 7.32 -21.34
N PRO A 337 -14.10 6.53 -22.43
CA PRO A 337 -12.81 5.97 -22.81
C PRO A 337 -11.71 7.02 -22.95
N GLN A 338 -10.58 6.74 -22.32
CA GLN A 338 -9.38 7.55 -22.38
C GLN A 338 -8.54 7.19 -23.61
N THR A 339 -7.85 8.18 -24.16
CA THR A 339 -7.03 8.05 -25.38
C THR A 339 -5.64 8.66 -25.25
N HIS A 340 -5.32 9.25 -24.09
CA HIS A 340 -3.98 9.72 -23.80
C HIS A 340 -3.04 8.53 -23.62
N ARG A 341 -1.73 8.78 -23.76
CA ARG A 341 -0.71 7.73 -23.75
C ARG A 341 -0.48 7.19 -22.35
N HIS A 342 -0.34 5.87 -22.21
CA HIS A 342 0.08 5.19 -20.98
C HIS A 342 1.37 4.38 -21.20
N ILE A 343 1.93 3.80 -20.12
CA ILE A 343 3.19 3.04 -20.16
C ILE A 343 3.13 1.84 -21.12
N GLY A 344 1.97 1.18 -21.23
CA GLY A 344 1.74 0.10 -22.21
C GLY A 344 2.04 0.51 -23.65
N ASP A 345 1.58 1.69 -24.10
CA ASP A 345 1.86 2.20 -25.45
C ASP A 345 3.36 2.43 -25.68
N ALA A 346 4.08 2.86 -24.63
CA ALA A 346 5.52 3.07 -24.70
C ALA A 346 6.30 1.75 -24.78
N LEU A 347 5.83 0.72 -24.07
CA LEU A 347 6.38 -0.64 -24.13
C LEU A 347 6.11 -1.31 -25.47
N ASP A 348 4.87 -1.21 -25.96
CA ASP A 348 4.45 -1.75 -27.27
C ASP A 348 5.26 -1.12 -28.40
N ALA A 349 5.49 0.20 -28.38
CA ALA A 349 6.32 0.90 -29.35
C ALA A 349 7.78 0.42 -29.38
N LYS A 350 8.25 -0.24 -28.31
CA LYS A 350 9.60 -0.84 -28.19
C LYS A 350 9.59 -2.36 -28.31
N GLY A 351 8.43 -2.98 -28.54
CA GLY A 351 8.27 -4.43 -28.63
C GLY A 351 8.55 -5.14 -27.30
N VAL A 352 8.39 -4.47 -26.16
CA VAL A 352 8.56 -5.05 -24.83
C VAL A 352 7.22 -5.57 -24.34
N ASP A 353 7.11 -6.88 -24.08
CA ASP A 353 5.87 -7.46 -23.56
C ASP A 353 5.58 -7.00 -22.12
N TRP A 354 4.29 -6.92 -21.79
CA TRP A 354 3.85 -6.46 -20.48
C TRP A 354 2.49 -7.05 -20.10
N ALA A 355 2.15 -7.00 -18.82
CA ALA A 355 0.79 -7.34 -18.37
C ALA A 355 0.43 -6.68 -17.05
N TRP A 356 -0.88 -6.47 -16.86
CA TRP A 356 -1.49 -6.23 -15.56
C TRP A 356 -2.26 -7.49 -15.13
N TYR A 357 -1.82 -8.09 -14.02
CA TYR A 357 -2.50 -9.19 -13.36
C TYR A 357 -3.35 -8.62 -12.22
N ALA A 358 -4.67 -8.76 -12.30
CA ALA A 358 -5.57 -8.35 -11.24
C ALA A 358 -6.23 -9.57 -10.58
N GLY A 359 -6.05 -9.74 -9.27
CA GLY A 359 -6.65 -10.86 -8.52
C GLY A 359 -8.18 -10.81 -8.57
N GLY A 360 -8.80 -11.90 -9.03
CA GLY A 360 -10.25 -12.00 -9.20
C GLY A 360 -10.82 -11.41 -10.50
N TRP A 361 -9.99 -10.91 -11.41
CA TRP A 361 -10.45 -10.36 -12.70
C TRP A 361 -11.22 -11.37 -13.55
N GLY A 362 -10.76 -12.63 -13.56
CA GLY A 362 -11.41 -13.69 -14.34
C GLY A 362 -12.86 -13.95 -13.89
N LEU A 363 -13.14 -13.81 -12.59
CA LEU A 363 -14.49 -13.87 -12.05
C LEU A 363 -15.28 -12.60 -12.37
N ALA A 364 -14.66 -11.43 -12.22
CA ALA A 364 -15.30 -10.14 -12.49
C ALA A 364 -15.79 -10.04 -13.95
N VAL A 365 -15.00 -10.54 -14.91
CA VAL A 365 -15.39 -10.60 -16.34
C VAL A 365 -16.61 -11.51 -16.57
N GLN A 366 -16.86 -12.49 -15.69
CA GLN A 366 -18.06 -13.34 -15.73
C GLN A 366 -19.26 -12.72 -15.00
N GLY A 367 -19.16 -11.45 -14.57
CA GLY A 367 -20.17 -10.77 -13.77
C GLY A 367 -20.27 -11.29 -12.34
N LYS A 368 -19.16 -11.80 -11.79
CA LYS A 368 -19.09 -12.37 -10.43
C LYS A 368 -17.95 -11.76 -9.63
N GLY A 369 -18.13 -11.65 -8.31
CA GLY A 369 -17.01 -11.46 -7.39
C GLY A 369 -16.54 -10.01 -7.22
N ASP A 370 -17.19 -9.02 -7.84
CA ASP A 370 -17.03 -7.59 -7.52
C ASP A 370 -17.51 -7.27 -6.10
N THR A 371 -18.65 -7.83 -5.67
CA THR A 371 -19.11 -7.71 -4.27
C THR A 371 -18.50 -8.76 -3.34
N GLY A 372 -17.85 -9.79 -3.89
CA GLY A 372 -17.49 -11.01 -3.16
C GLY A 372 -18.70 -11.78 -2.62
N ASP A 373 -18.44 -12.84 -1.86
CA ASP A 373 -19.42 -13.48 -1.00
C ASP A 373 -19.71 -12.58 0.21
N THR A 374 -20.94 -12.06 0.29
CA THR A 374 -21.38 -11.14 1.33
C THR A 374 -21.92 -11.86 2.58
N SER A 375 -21.94 -13.20 2.59
CA SER A 375 -22.28 -13.99 3.77
C SER A 375 -21.14 -14.09 4.78
N GLU A 376 -19.92 -13.72 4.38
CA GLU A 376 -18.71 -13.66 5.21
C GLU A 376 -18.13 -12.25 5.23
N PHE A 377 -17.40 -11.91 6.30
CA PHE A 377 -16.67 -10.65 6.43
C PHE A 377 -15.19 -10.90 6.75
N PRO A 378 -14.26 -10.27 6.01
CA PRO A 378 -14.50 -9.46 4.80
C PRO A 378 -14.97 -10.31 3.62
N GLY A 379 -15.76 -9.70 2.73
CA GLY A 379 -16.22 -10.38 1.52
C GLY A 379 -15.06 -10.76 0.59
N SER A 380 -15.17 -11.90 -0.07
CA SER A 380 -14.11 -12.47 -0.93
C SER A 380 -14.71 -13.00 -2.25
N PRO A 381 -14.08 -12.77 -3.42
CA PRO A 381 -12.77 -12.13 -3.62
C PRO A 381 -12.78 -10.61 -3.67
N ASN A 382 -13.97 -9.98 -3.68
CA ASN A 382 -14.19 -8.53 -3.62
C ASN A 382 -13.33 -7.74 -4.64
N PHE A 383 -13.48 -8.08 -5.92
CA PHE A 383 -12.75 -7.45 -7.01
C PHE A 383 -13.06 -5.95 -7.10
N GLN A 384 -12.01 -5.12 -6.96
CA GLN A 384 -12.14 -3.67 -7.02
C GLN A 384 -12.05 -3.17 -8.46
N ILE A 385 -13.21 -2.91 -9.06
CA ILE A 385 -13.36 -2.47 -10.46
C ILE A 385 -12.43 -1.32 -10.84
N HIS A 386 -12.31 -0.33 -9.95
CA HIS A 386 -11.56 0.89 -10.21
C HIS A 386 -10.03 0.73 -10.04
N HIS A 387 -9.55 -0.43 -9.58
CA HIS A 387 -8.13 -0.76 -9.47
C HIS A 387 -7.56 -1.39 -10.75
N GLN A 388 -8.35 -1.49 -11.82
CA GLN A 388 -7.89 -1.94 -13.14
C GLN A 388 -7.75 -0.73 -14.09
N PRO A 389 -6.64 0.04 -14.02
CA PRO A 389 -6.55 1.34 -14.69
C PRO A 389 -6.51 1.25 -16.21
N PHE A 390 -6.04 0.13 -16.75
CA PHE A 390 -6.01 -0.12 -18.18
C PHE A 390 -7.40 -0.40 -18.79
N ASN A 391 -8.41 -0.76 -17.96
CA ASN A 391 -9.79 -0.96 -18.42
C ASN A 391 -10.50 0.38 -18.76
N TYR A 392 -9.80 1.51 -18.70
CA TYR A 392 -10.31 2.83 -19.04
C TYR A 392 -9.91 3.29 -20.44
N PHE A 393 -9.03 2.58 -21.15
CA PHE A 393 -8.42 3.08 -22.38
C PHE A 393 -9.00 2.43 -23.65
N ALA A 394 -9.26 3.25 -24.66
CA ALA A 394 -9.96 2.84 -25.87
C ALA A 394 -9.22 1.77 -26.70
N ASN A 395 -7.89 1.80 -26.70
CA ASN A 395 -7.02 0.78 -27.32
C ASN A 395 -7.12 -0.60 -26.65
N LEU A 396 -7.71 -0.69 -25.45
CA LEU A 396 -7.90 -1.88 -24.63
C LEU A 396 -9.38 -2.23 -24.42
N ALA A 397 -10.24 -1.71 -25.31
CA ALA A 397 -11.66 -2.04 -25.35
C ALA A 397 -11.90 -3.55 -25.52
N PRO A 398 -13.08 -4.07 -25.11
CA PRO A 398 -13.48 -5.46 -25.31
C PRO A 398 -13.28 -5.95 -26.75
N GLY A 399 -12.79 -7.18 -26.91
CA GLY A 399 -12.52 -7.79 -28.21
C GLY A 399 -11.18 -7.40 -28.86
N THR A 400 -10.45 -6.43 -28.33
CA THR A 400 -9.12 -6.09 -28.86
C THR A 400 -8.07 -7.16 -28.51
N PRO A 401 -7.13 -7.48 -29.41
CA PRO A 401 -6.01 -8.36 -29.09
C PRO A 401 -5.14 -7.85 -27.93
N ALA A 402 -4.97 -6.53 -27.84
CA ALA A 402 -4.23 -5.88 -26.76
C ALA A 402 -4.83 -6.20 -25.39
N ARG A 403 -6.16 -6.08 -25.25
CA ARG A 403 -6.85 -6.42 -23.99
C ARG A 403 -6.61 -7.87 -23.59
N ALA A 404 -6.80 -8.81 -24.51
CA ALA A 404 -6.62 -10.24 -24.25
C ALA A 404 -5.18 -10.60 -23.86
N ARG A 405 -4.20 -9.90 -24.43
CA ARG A 405 -2.77 -10.12 -24.15
C ARG A 405 -2.32 -9.54 -22.82
N HIS A 406 -2.78 -8.33 -22.50
CA HIS A 406 -2.20 -7.52 -21.41
C HIS A 406 -3.05 -7.47 -20.14
N LEU A 407 -4.38 -7.62 -20.21
CA LEU A 407 -5.24 -7.63 -19.01
C LEU A 407 -5.51 -9.05 -18.57
N ARG A 408 -4.71 -9.53 -17.61
CA ARG A 408 -4.69 -10.93 -17.20
C ARG A 408 -5.37 -11.11 -15.86
N ASP A 409 -6.02 -12.26 -15.71
CA ASP A 409 -6.49 -12.70 -14.40
C ASP A 409 -5.30 -13.06 -13.52
N GLY A 410 -5.23 -12.44 -12.35
CA GLY A 410 -4.28 -12.82 -11.30
C GLY A 410 -4.68 -14.15 -10.64
N GLY A 411 -5.94 -14.54 -10.73
CA GLY A 411 -6.50 -15.68 -9.98
C GLY A 411 -6.76 -15.33 -8.52
N LEU A 412 -6.95 -16.35 -7.69
CA LEU A 412 -7.41 -16.23 -6.31
C LEU A 412 -6.43 -16.84 -5.30
N GLY A 413 -6.40 -16.26 -4.10
CA GLY A 413 -5.70 -16.82 -2.94
C GLY A 413 -4.18 -16.86 -3.07
N ASP A 414 -3.58 -17.72 -2.24
CA ASP A 414 -2.15 -17.72 -1.93
C ASP A 414 -1.37 -18.87 -2.62
N SER A 415 -1.94 -19.55 -3.61
CA SER A 415 -1.30 -20.74 -4.21
C SER A 415 -1.43 -20.79 -5.73
N ALA A 416 -0.36 -21.24 -6.42
CA ALA A 416 -0.29 -21.28 -7.88
C ALA A 416 -1.48 -21.99 -8.57
N PRO A 417 -2.00 -23.13 -8.07
CA PRO A 417 -3.19 -23.76 -8.65
C PRO A 417 -4.44 -22.86 -8.72
N GLN A 418 -4.61 -21.90 -7.82
CA GLN A 418 -5.75 -20.95 -7.85
C GLN A 418 -5.35 -19.54 -8.31
N ASN A 419 -4.08 -19.18 -8.16
CA ASN A 419 -3.52 -17.87 -8.48
C ASN A 419 -2.62 -17.97 -9.72
N ARG A 420 -3.16 -17.55 -10.87
CA ARG A 420 -2.46 -17.61 -12.16
C ARG A 420 -1.17 -16.79 -12.16
N PHE A 421 -1.13 -15.66 -11.48
CA PHE A 421 0.11 -14.88 -11.40
C PHE A 421 1.22 -15.70 -10.70
N LEU A 422 0.92 -16.35 -9.58
CA LEU A 422 1.87 -17.25 -8.92
C LEU A 422 2.25 -18.46 -9.78
N ALA A 423 1.33 -19.00 -10.58
CA ALA A 423 1.63 -20.05 -11.53
C ALA A 423 2.62 -19.59 -12.62
N ASP A 424 2.41 -18.40 -13.18
CA ASP A 424 3.31 -17.83 -14.20
C ASP A 424 4.69 -17.47 -13.62
N VAL A 425 4.74 -17.03 -12.35
CA VAL A 425 6.01 -16.88 -11.60
C VAL A 425 6.76 -18.20 -11.53
N GLN A 426 6.10 -19.27 -11.07
CA GLN A 426 6.72 -20.60 -10.93
C GLN A 426 7.17 -21.18 -12.27
N ALA A 427 6.41 -20.94 -13.33
CA ALA A 427 6.71 -21.39 -14.68
C ALA A 427 7.80 -20.55 -15.38
N GLY A 428 8.15 -19.37 -14.84
CA GLY A 428 9.09 -18.45 -15.46
C GLY A 428 8.54 -17.79 -16.74
N THR A 429 7.23 -17.53 -16.79
CA THR A 429 6.53 -17.03 -17.99
C THR A 429 6.04 -15.59 -17.87
N LEU A 430 6.44 -14.86 -16.81
CA LEU A 430 6.07 -13.47 -16.65
C LEU A 430 6.64 -12.59 -17.79
N PRO A 431 5.86 -11.62 -18.30
CA PRO A 431 6.38 -10.58 -19.19
C PRO A 431 7.52 -9.77 -18.54
N PRO A 432 8.39 -9.12 -19.35
CA PRO A 432 9.42 -8.21 -18.87
C PRO A 432 8.91 -7.08 -17.95
N VAL A 433 7.69 -6.58 -18.17
CA VAL A 433 7.05 -5.62 -17.25
C VAL A 433 5.72 -6.17 -16.77
N THR A 434 5.63 -6.43 -15.46
CA THR A 434 4.45 -7.04 -14.85
C THR A 434 3.95 -6.18 -13.70
N PHE A 435 2.69 -5.77 -13.77
CA PHE A 435 1.98 -5.17 -12.65
C PHE A 435 1.09 -6.24 -12.01
N TYR A 436 1.09 -6.32 -10.69
CA TYR A 436 0.27 -7.23 -9.91
C TYR A 436 -0.54 -6.46 -8.87
N LYS A 437 -1.86 -6.57 -8.98
CA LYS A 437 -2.82 -6.08 -7.99
C LYS A 437 -3.41 -7.28 -7.24
N PRO A 438 -3.10 -7.44 -5.93
CA PRO A 438 -3.69 -8.51 -5.13
C PRO A 438 -5.21 -8.50 -5.14
N GLN A 439 -5.79 -9.66 -4.87
CA GLN A 439 -7.22 -9.85 -4.63
C GLN A 439 -7.73 -8.89 -3.53
N GLY A 440 -9.01 -8.49 -3.59
CA GLY A 440 -9.59 -7.46 -2.71
C GLY A 440 -9.34 -7.70 -1.23
N ASN A 441 -9.66 -8.87 -0.70
CA ASN A 441 -9.42 -9.19 0.71
C ASN A 441 -7.95 -9.51 1.06
N LEU A 442 -7.02 -9.44 0.09
CA LEU A 442 -5.58 -9.68 0.25
C LEU A 442 -4.73 -8.43 -0.05
N ASN A 443 -5.35 -7.25 -0.15
CA ASN A 443 -4.68 -6.02 -0.58
C ASN A 443 -4.35 -5.06 0.57
N MET A 444 -4.79 -5.33 1.81
CA MET A 444 -4.67 -4.48 3.01
C MET A 444 -5.59 -3.26 3.09
N HIS A 445 -6.52 -3.01 2.18
CA HIS A 445 -7.43 -1.86 2.29
C HIS A 445 -8.26 -1.90 3.59
N ALA A 446 -8.30 -0.80 4.34
CA ALA A 446 -9.16 -0.72 5.53
C ALA A 446 -10.64 -0.85 5.14
N GLY A 447 -11.49 -1.43 5.98
CA GLY A 447 -12.92 -1.62 5.70
C GLY A 447 -13.28 -2.92 4.98
N TYR A 448 -12.36 -3.54 4.22
CA TYR A 448 -12.62 -4.84 3.57
C TYR A 448 -11.41 -5.77 3.44
N SER A 449 -10.25 -5.41 3.99
CA SER A 449 -9.08 -6.27 4.10
C SER A 449 -8.31 -5.94 5.39
N ASP A 450 -7.59 -6.92 5.89
CA ASP A 450 -6.74 -6.76 7.07
C ASP A 450 -5.26 -6.72 6.70
N VAL A 451 -4.44 -6.17 7.60
CA VAL A 451 -3.00 -6.02 7.37
C VAL A 451 -2.31 -7.38 7.32
N ALA A 452 -2.71 -8.33 8.17
CA ALA A 452 -2.06 -9.64 8.26
C ALA A 452 -2.23 -10.48 6.99
N ALA A 453 -3.41 -10.43 6.36
CA ALA A 453 -3.73 -11.14 5.12
C ALA A 453 -2.90 -10.61 3.96
N GLY A 454 -2.89 -9.30 3.74
CA GLY A 454 -2.07 -8.70 2.68
C GLY A 454 -0.57 -8.84 2.93
N ASP A 455 -0.10 -8.75 4.17
CA ASP A 455 1.33 -8.89 4.53
C ASP A 455 1.83 -10.29 4.21
N ARG A 456 1.04 -11.30 4.60
CA ARG A 456 1.30 -12.70 4.25
C ARG A 456 1.30 -12.89 2.74
N HIS A 457 0.30 -12.38 2.04
CA HIS A 457 0.15 -12.58 0.60
C HIS A 457 1.33 -11.99 -0.18
N ILE A 458 1.71 -10.73 0.10
CA ILE A 458 2.85 -10.07 -0.55
C ILE A 458 4.15 -10.83 -0.26
N ALA A 459 4.38 -11.25 0.98
CA ALA A 459 5.57 -12.03 1.31
C ALA A 459 5.62 -13.36 0.55
N MET A 460 4.49 -14.06 0.43
CA MET A 460 4.40 -15.30 -0.35
C MET A 460 4.68 -15.08 -1.85
N VAL A 461 4.20 -13.98 -2.42
CA VAL A 461 4.53 -13.58 -3.79
C VAL A 461 6.03 -13.35 -3.94
N VAL A 462 6.66 -12.62 -3.02
CA VAL A 462 8.10 -12.35 -3.05
C VAL A 462 8.90 -13.65 -2.92
N ASP A 463 8.48 -14.56 -2.05
CA ASP A 463 9.12 -15.87 -1.90
C ASP A 463 8.94 -16.73 -3.16
N ALA A 464 7.78 -16.68 -3.83
CA ALA A 464 7.60 -17.35 -5.12
C ALA A 464 8.54 -16.78 -6.18
N LEU A 465 8.69 -15.46 -6.26
CA LEU A 465 9.60 -14.79 -7.19
C LEU A 465 11.06 -15.17 -6.91
N ARG A 466 11.49 -15.21 -5.64
CA ARG A 466 12.85 -15.62 -5.24
C ARG A 466 13.18 -17.06 -5.61
N ASN A 467 12.17 -17.94 -5.58
CA ASN A 467 12.31 -19.35 -5.94
C ASN A 467 12.06 -19.60 -7.44
N SER A 468 11.76 -18.57 -8.23
CA SER A 468 11.49 -18.70 -9.65
C SER A 468 12.77 -18.69 -10.50
N PRO A 469 12.72 -19.23 -11.74
CA PRO A 469 13.81 -19.08 -12.71
C PRO A 469 14.13 -17.61 -13.09
N LEU A 470 13.26 -16.66 -12.75
CA LEU A 470 13.37 -15.25 -13.12
C LEU A 470 14.20 -14.43 -12.14
N TRP A 471 14.44 -14.94 -10.92
CA TRP A 471 14.92 -14.15 -9.79
C TRP A 471 16.20 -13.36 -10.07
N ASP A 472 17.21 -14.01 -10.68
CA ASP A 472 18.53 -13.44 -10.95
C ASP A 472 18.53 -12.21 -11.87
N LYS A 473 17.40 -11.97 -12.55
CA LYS A 473 17.16 -10.85 -13.45
C LYS A 473 15.93 -10.02 -13.08
N THR A 474 15.39 -10.18 -11.87
CA THR A 474 14.16 -9.48 -11.45
C THR A 474 14.44 -8.34 -10.48
N VAL A 475 13.74 -7.22 -10.67
CA VAL A 475 13.50 -6.23 -9.62
C VAL A 475 12.02 -6.20 -9.30
N VAL A 476 11.70 -6.20 -8.00
CA VAL A 476 10.35 -6.11 -7.47
C VAL A 476 10.20 -4.79 -6.74
N PHE A 477 9.22 -4.00 -7.16
CA PHE A 477 8.77 -2.81 -6.44
C PHE A 477 7.50 -3.16 -5.69
N ILE A 478 7.53 -3.05 -4.37
CA ILE A 478 6.36 -3.23 -3.51
C ILE A 478 5.99 -1.84 -3.01
N THR A 479 4.81 -1.36 -3.33
CA THR A 479 4.30 -0.09 -2.80
C THR A 479 2.80 -0.18 -2.60
N PHE A 480 2.29 0.81 -1.90
CA PHE A 480 0.87 1.08 -1.79
C PHE A 480 0.47 2.06 -2.88
N ASP A 481 -0.81 2.16 -3.15
CA ASP A 481 -1.34 3.14 -4.09
C ASP A 481 -1.47 4.53 -3.48
N GLU A 482 -2.00 4.60 -2.25
CA GLU A 482 -2.17 5.83 -1.48
C GLU A 482 -2.21 5.56 0.04
N ASN A 483 -2.43 6.61 0.84
CA ASN A 483 -2.25 6.59 2.28
C ASN A 483 -3.46 6.11 3.10
N GLY A 484 -4.63 5.92 2.49
CA GLY A 484 -5.85 5.41 3.13
C GLY A 484 -6.48 6.37 4.12
N GLY A 485 -6.14 7.66 4.03
CA GLY A 485 -6.55 8.68 5.01
C GLY A 485 -5.74 8.61 6.31
N TRP A 486 -4.82 7.66 6.43
CA TRP A 486 -3.90 7.57 7.57
C TRP A 486 -2.88 8.70 7.52
N TRP A 487 -2.62 9.31 8.66
CA TRP A 487 -1.71 10.44 8.80
C TRP A 487 -0.26 10.02 8.55
N ASP A 488 0.52 10.94 7.95
CA ASP A 488 1.97 10.88 7.92
C ASP A 488 2.55 12.25 8.28
N HIS A 489 3.64 12.25 9.03
CA HIS A 489 4.26 13.49 9.52
C HIS A 489 5.16 14.18 8.48
N VAL A 490 5.62 13.45 7.47
CA VAL A 490 6.52 13.99 6.45
C VAL A 490 5.70 14.72 5.40
N ALA A 491 5.98 16.01 5.25
CA ALA A 491 5.35 16.85 4.25
C ALA A 491 5.68 16.32 2.84
N PRO A 492 4.69 16.16 1.96
CA PRO A 492 4.97 15.82 0.57
C PRO A 492 5.69 16.96 -0.14
N PRO A 493 6.59 16.66 -1.10
CA PRO A 493 7.19 17.68 -1.95
C PRO A 493 6.09 18.37 -2.78
N LYS A 494 6.25 19.67 -3.00
CA LYS A 494 5.33 20.44 -3.86
C LYS A 494 5.64 20.18 -5.34
N ALA A 495 4.60 20.07 -6.17
CA ALA A 495 4.76 19.91 -7.61
C ALA A 495 3.57 20.51 -8.39
N ASP A 496 2.92 19.69 -9.23
CA ASP A 496 1.72 20.03 -9.98
C ASP A 496 0.47 19.97 -9.09
N ARG A 497 -0.68 20.32 -9.67
CA ARG A 497 -1.96 20.31 -8.94
C ARG A 497 -2.44 18.91 -8.53
N TRP A 498 -1.81 17.84 -9.04
CA TRP A 498 -2.25 16.48 -8.80
C TRP A 498 -1.60 15.87 -7.57
N GLY A 499 -0.39 16.29 -7.20
CA GLY A 499 0.38 15.72 -6.10
C GLY A 499 1.86 16.12 -6.18
N PRO A 500 2.78 15.33 -5.60
CA PRO A 500 2.54 14.12 -4.81
C PRO A 500 1.69 14.34 -3.55
N GLY A 501 1.04 13.28 -3.08
CA GLY A 501 0.29 13.24 -1.83
C GLY A 501 1.13 12.66 -0.68
N SER A 502 0.48 12.23 0.40
CA SER A 502 1.10 11.66 1.60
C SER A 502 2.16 10.58 1.31
N ARG A 503 3.12 10.45 2.23
CA ARG A 503 4.14 9.40 2.17
C ARG A 503 3.52 8.01 2.39
N ILE A 504 3.96 7.04 1.59
CA ILE A 504 3.50 5.65 1.61
C ILE A 504 4.70 4.68 1.68
N PRO A 505 4.52 3.45 2.18
CA PRO A 505 5.60 2.46 2.18
C PRO A 505 6.01 2.05 0.77
N ALA A 506 7.32 1.98 0.50
CA ALA A 506 7.86 1.41 -0.72
C ALA A 506 9.13 0.61 -0.46
N LEU A 507 9.21 -0.61 -1.00
CA LEU A 507 10.37 -1.49 -0.91
C LEU A 507 10.88 -1.85 -2.30
N VAL A 508 12.21 -1.97 -2.42
CA VAL A 508 12.88 -2.50 -3.62
C VAL A 508 13.52 -3.84 -3.26
N VAL A 509 13.06 -4.92 -3.89
CA VAL A 509 13.50 -6.30 -3.62
C VAL A 509 14.09 -6.90 -4.91
N SER A 510 15.36 -7.28 -4.86
CA SER A 510 16.10 -7.78 -6.03
C SER A 510 17.43 -8.42 -5.58
N PRO A 511 18.03 -9.36 -6.35
CA PRO A 511 19.44 -9.74 -6.16
C PRO A 511 20.36 -8.52 -6.10
N TYR A 512 20.03 -7.46 -6.85
CA TYR A 512 20.81 -6.23 -6.97
C TYR A 512 20.32 -5.10 -6.08
N ALA A 513 19.32 -5.29 -5.23
CA ALA A 513 18.92 -4.24 -4.29
C ALA A 513 19.96 -4.14 -3.17
N LYS A 514 20.22 -2.91 -2.70
CA LYS A 514 21.06 -2.69 -1.53
C LYS A 514 20.44 -3.42 -0.34
N ARG A 515 21.28 -4.03 0.49
CA ARG A 515 20.87 -4.90 1.60
C ARG A 515 20.84 -4.12 2.91
N GLY A 516 19.76 -4.26 3.68
CA GLY A 516 19.59 -3.56 4.95
C GLY A 516 19.72 -2.05 4.82
N HIS A 517 19.20 -1.48 3.73
CA HIS A 517 19.39 -0.09 3.37
C HIS A 517 18.08 0.69 3.48
N VAL A 518 18.17 1.94 3.93
CA VAL A 518 17.09 2.92 3.81
C VAL A 518 17.53 3.96 2.79
N ASP A 519 16.79 4.06 1.69
CA ASP A 519 17.03 5.05 0.65
C ASP A 519 16.19 6.30 0.94
N HIS A 520 16.87 7.44 1.01
CA HIS A 520 16.30 8.75 1.35
C HIS A 520 16.03 9.63 0.12
N SER A 521 16.28 9.11 -1.08
CA SER A 521 15.95 9.81 -2.31
C SER A 521 14.45 10.08 -2.39
N VAL A 522 14.07 11.24 -2.93
CA VAL A 522 12.65 11.59 -3.08
C VAL A 522 12.07 10.87 -4.29
N TYR A 523 10.99 10.12 -4.07
CA TYR A 523 10.27 9.38 -5.08
C TYR A 523 8.78 9.70 -5.01
N ASP A 524 8.11 9.66 -6.15
CA ASP A 524 6.66 9.46 -6.22
C ASP A 524 6.32 8.15 -6.96
N THR A 525 5.04 7.75 -7.00
CA THR A 525 4.58 6.59 -7.79
C THR A 525 5.09 6.61 -9.24
N GLY A 526 5.26 7.79 -9.84
CA GLY A 526 5.81 7.97 -11.20
C GLY A 526 7.28 7.52 -11.33
N SER A 527 8.02 7.41 -10.24
CA SER A 527 9.42 6.90 -10.22
C SER A 527 9.52 5.46 -10.71
N ILE A 528 8.47 4.65 -10.54
CA ILE A 528 8.37 3.30 -11.12
C ILE A 528 8.38 3.38 -12.65
N LEU A 529 7.61 4.31 -13.22
CA LEU A 529 7.59 4.54 -14.66
C LEU A 529 8.91 5.12 -15.17
N ARG A 530 9.59 5.97 -14.39
CA ARG A 530 10.95 6.46 -14.71
C ARG A 530 11.94 5.30 -14.77
N PHE A 531 11.90 4.37 -13.80
CA PHE A 531 12.72 3.16 -13.82
C PHE A 531 12.46 2.34 -15.08
N ILE A 532 11.19 2.02 -15.39
CA ILE A 532 10.81 1.24 -16.58
C ILE A 532 11.27 1.95 -17.86
N THR A 533 11.03 3.27 -17.96
CA THR A 533 11.44 4.10 -19.10
C THR A 533 12.94 4.02 -19.33
N ARG A 534 13.74 4.22 -18.29
CA ARG A 534 15.20 4.15 -18.34
C ARG A 534 15.69 2.75 -18.70
N ARG A 535 15.18 1.72 -17.99
CA ARG A 535 15.58 0.33 -18.16
C ARG A 535 15.36 -0.13 -19.60
N PHE A 536 14.22 0.17 -20.20
CA PHE A 536 13.87 -0.30 -21.54
C PHE A 536 14.11 0.72 -22.65
N GLY A 537 14.65 1.91 -22.34
CA GLY A 537 14.92 2.96 -23.33
C GLY A 537 13.65 3.45 -24.01
N LEU A 538 12.58 3.65 -23.24
CA LEU A 538 11.29 4.12 -23.72
C LEU A 538 11.30 5.65 -23.90
N GLU A 539 10.39 6.13 -24.75
CA GLU A 539 10.05 7.57 -24.78
C GLU A 539 9.31 7.95 -23.49
N PRO A 540 9.74 8.98 -22.74
CA PRO A 540 9.05 9.42 -21.52
C PRO A 540 7.59 9.78 -21.78
N LEU A 541 6.71 9.45 -20.83
CA LEU A 541 5.32 9.90 -20.88
C LEU A 541 5.24 11.41 -20.59
N PRO A 542 4.35 12.17 -21.27
CA PRO A 542 4.20 13.60 -21.04
C PRO A 542 3.96 13.97 -19.57
N GLY A 543 3.16 13.16 -18.85
CA GLY A 543 2.88 13.36 -17.43
C GLY A 543 4.12 13.29 -16.54
N LEU A 544 5.08 12.40 -16.84
CA LEU A 544 6.34 12.31 -16.08
C LEU A 544 7.22 13.53 -16.27
N VAL A 545 7.27 14.04 -17.51
CA VAL A 545 8.02 15.24 -17.87
C VAL A 545 7.43 16.47 -17.19
N GLU A 546 6.10 16.58 -17.16
CA GLU A 546 5.41 17.66 -16.44
C GLU A 546 5.67 17.60 -14.94
N ARG A 547 5.51 16.40 -14.34
CA ARG A 547 5.75 16.19 -12.91
C ARG A 547 7.16 16.57 -12.50
N GLU A 548 8.17 16.14 -13.25
CA GLU A 548 9.56 16.49 -12.98
C GLU A 548 9.80 18.00 -13.04
N ARG A 549 9.29 18.65 -14.10
CA ARG A 549 9.39 20.11 -14.24
C ARG A 549 8.72 20.84 -13.08
N ALA A 550 7.53 20.40 -12.68
CA ALA A 550 6.76 21.01 -11.61
C ALA A 550 7.45 20.83 -10.24
N MET A 551 7.96 19.64 -9.93
CA MET A 551 8.71 19.38 -8.70
C MET A 551 9.96 20.26 -8.61
N HIS A 552 10.74 20.31 -9.70
CA HIS A 552 11.95 21.12 -9.76
C HIS A 552 11.62 22.60 -9.62
N ALA A 553 10.57 23.10 -10.30
CA ALA A 553 10.15 24.50 -10.20
C ALA A 553 9.65 24.88 -8.79
N ALA A 554 8.92 24.00 -8.12
CA ALA A 554 8.30 24.30 -6.83
C ALA A 554 9.23 24.11 -5.62
N SER A 555 10.22 23.20 -5.71
CA SER A 555 11.05 22.79 -4.57
C SER A 555 12.53 22.56 -4.87
N GLY A 556 12.95 22.63 -6.14
CA GLY A 556 14.29 22.24 -6.58
C GLY A 556 14.54 20.73 -6.56
N VAL A 557 13.56 19.93 -6.14
CA VAL A 557 13.66 18.47 -6.09
C VAL A 557 13.40 17.88 -7.47
N VAL A 558 14.29 16.97 -7.90
CA VAL A 558 14.06 16.09 -9.05
C VAL A 558 13.73 14.71 -8.49
N PRO A 559 12.55 14.13 -8.79
CA PRO A 559 12.20 12.80 -8.33
C PRO A 559 13.16 11.76 -8.93
N GLY A 560 13.64 10.84 -8.09
CA GLY A 560 14.51 9.77 -8.55
C GLY A 560 13.78 8.72 -9.40
N ASP A 561 14.54 7.76 -9.91
CA ASP A 561 14.06 6.66 -10.76
C ASP A 561 14.23 5.29 -10.11
N LEU A 562 14.35 5.22 -8.78
CA LEU A 562 14.59 4.02 -7.96
C LEU A 562 15.94 3.31 -8.21
N THR A 563 16.80 3.79 -9.10
CA THR A 563 18.12 3.18 -9.32
C THR A 563 19.06 3.37 -8.13
N ALA A 564 18.85 4.39 -7.30
CA ALA A 564 19.63 4.60 -6.08
C ALA A 564 19.40 3.51 -5.01
N ALA A 565 18.32 2.74 -5.12
CA ALA A 565 18.05 1.58 -4.27
C ALA A 565 18.84 0.32 -4.69
N LEU A 566 19.53 0.35 -5.84
CA LEU A 566 20.25 -0.79 -6.39
C LEU A 566 21.78 -0.65 -6.24
N ASP A 567 22.45 -1.80 -6.13
CA ASP A 567 23.89 -1.99 -6.28
C ASP A 567 24.16 -2.75 -7.58
N LEU A 568 24.50 -1.99 -8.62
CA LEU A 568 24.64 -2.47 -9.99
C LEU A 568 26.09 -2.59 -10.46
N GLY A 569 27.08 -2.49 -9.57
CA GLY A 569 28.50 -2.68 -9.92
C GLY A 569 29.43 -1.70 -9.25
#